data_AF-A0A969Z6P5-F1
#
_entry.id   AF-A0A969Z6P5-F1
#
_cell.length_a   1.000
_cell.length_b   1.000
_cell.length_c   1.000
_cell.angle_alpha   90.00
_cell.angle_beta   90.00
_cell.angle_gamma   90.00
#
_symmetry.space_group_name_H-M   'P 1'
#
loop_
_entity.id
_entity.type
_entity.pdbx_description
1 polymer ?
#
loop_
_entity_poly.entity_id
_entity_poly.type
_entity_poly.pdbx_seq_one_letter_code
_entity_poly.pdbx_strand_id
1 'polypeptide(L)'
;METKQLDIILKYCHNYDDIVNFTYDCEDLITKKIINYYKDYILDYSEKSENQNLIELFDIAVNEYIKNPKFYKFFQNNFNDTINNELVYVIINLYQQFKEDEIKDIESTKWI
;
A
#
# COMPACT_ATOMS: atom_id res chain seq x y z
N MET A 1 -0.10 -8.18 -24.86
CA MET A 1 0.06 -7.17 -23.78
C MET A 1 -0.25 -7.79 -22.43
N GLU A 2 -1.25 -8.68 -22.37
CA GLU A 2 -1.72 -9.40 -21.17
C GLU A 2 -0.67 -10.29 -20.46
N THR A 3 0.25 -10.93 -21.19
CA THR A 3 1.25 -11.83 -20.58
C THR A 3 2.24 -11.11 -19.67
N LYS A 4 2.64 -9.87 -20.02
CA LYS A 4 3.64 -9.11 -19.25
C LYS A 4 3.09 -8.59 -17.92
N GLN A 5 1.81 -8.25 -17.87
CA GLN A 5 1.15 -7.79 -16.65
C GLN A 5 0.99 -8.94 -15.65
N LEU A 6 0.68 -10.14 -16.14
CA LEU A 6 0.62 -11.34 -15.32
C LEU A 6 1.98 -11.65 -14.68
N ASP A 7 3.06 -11.52 -15.45
CA ASP A 7 4.42 -11.77 -14.95
C ASP A 7 4.82 -10.79 -13.82
N ILE A 8 4.40 -9.51 -13.92
CA ILE A 8 4.63 -8.51 -12.86
C ILE A 8 3.88 -8.89 -11.59
N ILE A 9 2.58 -9.21 -11.71
CA ILE A 9 1.74 -9.57 -10.56
C ILE A 9 2.30 -10.80 -9.85
N LEU A 10 2.62 -11.84 -10.61
CA LEU A 10 3.15 -13.09 -10.06
C LEU A 10 4.51 -12.93 -9.37
N LYS A 11 5.30 -11.93 -9.78
CA LYS A 11 6.68 -11.76 -9.30
C LYS A 11 6.82 -10.73 -8.18
N TYR A 12 5.99 -9.68 -8.16
CA TYR A 12 6.18 -8.54 -7.27
C TYR A 12 4.95 -8.19 -6.42
N CYS A 13 3.76 -8.69 -6.77
CA CYS A 13 2.50 -8.31 -6.11
C CYS A 13 1.81 -9.54 -5.50
N HIS A 14 2.46 -10.14 -4.51
CA HIS A 14 1.96 -11.36 -3.86
C HIS A 14 0.61 -11.17 -3.15
N ASN A 15 0.26 -9.93 -2.80
CA ASN A 15 -1.01 -9.61 -2.16
C ASN A 15 -2.08 -9.08 -3.13
N TYR A 16 -1.81 -9.11 -4.45
CA TYR A 16 -2.70 -8.54 -5.45
C TYR A 16 -4.14 -9.01 -5.32
N ASP A 17 -4.35 -10.33 -5.26
CA ASP A 17 -5.70 -10.92 -5.18
C ASP A 17 -6.45 -10.49 -3.91
N ASP A 18 -5.76 -10.42 -2.77
CA ASP A 18 -6.35 -9.98 -1.51
C ASP A 18 -6.75 -8.50 -1.59
N ILE A 19 -5.91 -7.65 -2.20
CA ILE A 19 -6.13 -6.22 -2.33
C ILE A 19 -7.28 -5.91 -3.29
N VAL A 20 -7.27 -6.50 -4.49
CA VAL A 20 -8.24 -6.18 -5.53
C VAL A 20 -9.65 -6.65 -5.22
N ASN A 21 -9.77 -7.69 -4.39
CA ASN A 21 -11.02 -8.28 -3.93
C ASN A 21 -11.41 -7.84 -2.51
N PHE A 22 -10.65 -6.92 -1.89
CA PHE A 22 -10.98 -6.41 -0.58
C PHE A 22 -12.35 -5.74 -0.57
N THR A 23 -13.20 -6.15 0.37
CA THR A 23 -14.55 -5.60 0.54
C THR A 23 -14.49 -4.48 1.58
N TYR A 24 -14.93 -3.29 1.18
CA TYR A 24 -14.97 -2.09 2.01
C TYR A 24 -16.36 -1.44 1.94
N ASP A 25 -16.67 -0.60 2.92
CA ASP A 25 -17.92 0.14 2.95
C ASP A 25 -18.02 1.11 1.75
N CYS A 26 -19.21 1.24 1.17
CA CYS A 26 -19.42 2.12 0.02
C CYS A 26 -19.13 3.60 0.35
N GLU A 27 -19.24 3.98 1.62
CA GLU A 27 -18.94 5.32 2.12
C GLU A 27 -17.42 5.55 2.34
N ASP A 28 -16.60 4.49 2.32
CA ASP A 28 -15.14 4.59 2.45
C ASP A 28 -14.48 4.96 1.12
N LEU A 29 -14.55 6.25 0.80
CA LEU A 29 -14.01 6.82 -0.43
C LEU A 29 -12.48 6.72 -0.51
N ILE A 30 -11.78 6.72 0.64
CA ILE A 30 -10.32 6.66 0.69
C ILE A 30 -9.86 5.25 0.31
N THR A 31 -10.42 4.21 0.92
CA THR A 31 -10.09 2.82 0.57
C THR A 31 -10.42 2.53 -0.89
N LYS A 32 -11.57 3.01 -1.38
CA LYS A 32 -11.93 2.91 -2.79
C LYS A 32 -10.87 3.52 -3.70
N LYS A 33 -10.39 4.73 -3.37
CA LYS A 33 -9.38 5.44 -4.14
C LYS A 33 -8.06 4.67 -4.15
N ILE A 34 -7.61 4.18 -3.01
CA ILE A 34 -6.36 3.42 -2.88
C ILE A 34 -6.40 2.14 -3.73
N ILE A 35 -7.47 1.36 -3.63
CA ILE A 35 -7.58 0.08 -4.37
C ILE A 35 -7.64 0.32 -5.87
N ASN A 36 -8.40 1.31 -6.32
CA ASN A 36 -8.46 1.64 -7.75
C ASN A 36 -7.10 2.12 -8.26
N TYR A 37 -6.44 3.01 -7.51
CA TYR A 37 -5.11 3.49 -7.89
C TYR A 37 -4.09 2.35 -7.91
N TYR A 38 -4.15 1.41 -6.96
CA TYR A 38 -3.30 0.23 -6.94
C TYR A 38 -3.47 -0.63 -8.20
N LYS A 39 -4.72 -0.88 -8.62
CA LYS A 39 -5.01 -1.60 -9.86
C LYS A 39 -4.41 -0.89 -11.08
N ASP A 40 -4.69 0.41 -11.21
CA ASP A 40 -4.23 1.21 -12.34
C ASP A 40 -2.70 1.26 -12.39
N TYR A 41 -2.04 1.48 -11.24
CA TYR A 41 -0.59 1.57 -11.13
C TYR A 41 0.11 0.28 -11.57
N ILE A 42 -0.40 -0.89 -11.17
CA ILE A 42 0.17 -2.19 -11.56
C ILE A 42 -0.04 -2.46 -13.04
N LEU A 43 -1.22 -2.11 -13.58
CA LEU A 43 -1.54 -2.30 -14.99
C LEU A 43 -0.67 -1.44 -15.90
N ASP A 44 -0.37 -0.21 -15.47
CA ASP A 44 0.47 0.74 -16.20
C ASP A 44 1.98 0.53 -15.95
N TYR A 45 2.36 -0.31 -14.99
CA TYR A 45 3.75 -0.57 -14.67
C TYR A 45 4.50 -1.23 -15.84
N SER A 46 5.66 -0.68 -16.20
CA SER A 46 6.55 -1.27 -17.20
C SER A 46 7.78 -1.87 -16.55
N GLU A 47 8.07 -3.14 -16.86
CA GLU A 47 9.24 -3.91 -16.40
C GLU A 47 10.60 -3.22 -16.67
N LYS A 48 10.64 -2.24 -17.58
CA LYS A 48 11.85 -1.48 -17.91
C LYS A 48 12.23 -0.44 -16.86
N SER A 49 11.39 -0.21 -15.85
CA SER A 49 11.65 0.79 -14.81
C SER A 49 12.50 0.21 -13.69
N GLU A 50 13.46 1.00 -13.18
CA GLU A 50 14.33 0.67 -12.02
C GLU A 50 13.56 0.58 -10.68
N ASN A 51 12.22 0.58 -10.72
CA ASN A 51 11.34 0.75 -9.57
C ASN A 51 10.73 -0.58 -9.08
N GLN A 52 11.42 -1.71 -9.23
CA GLN A 52 10.91 -3.03 -8.80
C GLN A 52 10.68 -3.08 -7.28
N ASN A 53 11.59 -2.51 -6.51
CA ASN A 53 11.43 -2.42 -5.05
C ASN A 53 10.23 -1.55 -4.67
N LEU A 54 9.89 -0.56 -5.50
CA LEU A 54 8.77 0.35 -5.23
C LEU A 54 7.43 -0.38 -5.36
N ILE A 55 7.25 -1.20 -6.39
CA ILE A 55 6.01 -1.95 -6.60
C ILE A 55 5.80 -3.01 -5.52
N GLU A 56 6.87 -3.68 -5.07
CA GLU A 56 6.79 -4.66 -3.98
C GLU A 56 6.46 -3.98 -2.64
N LEU A 57 7.13 -2.86 -2.32
CA LEU A 57 6.82 -2.08 -1.12
C LEU A 57 5.40 -1.51 -1.15
N PHE A 58 4.93 -1.13 -2.33
CA PHE A 58 3.57 -0.64 -2.50
C PHE A 58 2.54 -1.75 -2.25
N ASP A 59 2.76 -2.95 -2.79
CA ASP A 59 1.94 -4.14 -2.54
C ASP A 59 1.84 -4.45 -1.05
N ILE A 60 2.98 -4.46 -0.36
CA ILE A 60 3.04 -4.71 1.09
C ILE A 60 2.29 -3.62 1.85
N ALA A 61 2.51 -2.34 1.54
CA ALA A 61 1.90 -1.23 2.25
C ALA A 61 0.37 -1.21 2.09
N VAL A 62 -0.13 -1.46 0.88
CA VAL A 62 -1.59 -1.52 0.64
C VAL A 62 -2.21 -2.74 1.31
N ASN A 63 -1.54 -3.89 1.30
CA ASN A 63 -1.99 -5.07 2.03
C ASN A 63 -2.02 -4.84 3.55
N GLU A 64 -1.01 -4.18 4.11
CA GLU A 64 -1.00 -3.81 5.52
C GLU A 64 -2.16 -2.85 5.83
N TYR A 65 -2.44 -1.89 4.93
CA TYR A 65 -3.53 -0.93 5.10
C TYR A 65 -4.88 -1.63 5.25
N ILE A 66 -5.17 -2.66 4.44
CA ILE A 66 -6.44 -3.38 4.50
C ILE A 66 -6.49 -4.44 5.62
N LYS A 67 -5.36 -5.03 6.03
CA LYS A 67 -5.32 -6.12 7.02
C LYS A 67 -5.07 -5.67 8.45
N ASN A 68 -4.38 -4.54 8.67
CA ASN A 68 -3.99 -4.07 10.00
C ASN A 68 -4.88 -2.89 10.44
N PRO A 69 -5.84 -3.09 11.37
CA PRO A 69 -6.74 -2.02 11.81
C PRO A 69 -6.02 -0.84 12.46
N LYS A 70 -4.84 -1.07 13.07
CA LYS A 70 -4.04 0.02 13.64
C LYS A 70 -3.46 0.89 12.53
N PHE A 71 -2.89 0.25 11.51
CA PHE A 71 -2.34 0.97 10.37
C PHE A 71 -3.45 1.66 9.57
N TYR A 72 -4.59 1.01 9.34
CA TYR A 72 -5.78 1.63 8.75
C TYR A 72 -6.14 2.94 9.48
N LYS A 73 -6.27 2.90 10.81
CA LYS A 73 -6.61 4.09 11.61
C LYS A 73 -5.51 5.15 11.57
N PHE A 74 -4.25 4.75 11.65
CA PHE A 74 -3.10 5.65 11.51
C PHE A 74 -3.12 6.36 10.14
N PHE A 75 -3.35 5.59 9.09
CA PHE A 75 -3.42 6.08 7.72
C PHE A 75 -4.55 7.10 7.57
N GLN A 76 -5.77 6.76 7.99
CA GLN A 76 -6.93 7.65 7.91
C GLN A 76 -6.72 9.00 8.62
N ASN A 77 -5.94 9.02 9.71
CA ASN A 77 -5.63 10.25 10.44
C ASN A 77 -4.53 11.11 9.79
N ASN A 78 -3.61 10.48 9.04
CA ASN A 78 -2.43 11.15 8.49
C ASN A 78 -2.49 11.35 6.97
N PHE A 79 -3.44 10.68 6.30
CA PHE A 79 -3.62 10.77 4.86
C PHE A 79 -4.24 12.12 4.49
N ASN A 80 -3.55 12.85 3.62
CA ASN A 80 -4.01 14.14 3.11
C ASN A 80 -4.24 14.04 1.59
N ASP A 81 -5.51 14.12 1.20
CA ASP A 81 -5.97 13.88 -0.17
C ASP A 81 -5.55 14.96 -1.19
N THR A 82 -4.91 16.05 -0.74
CA THR A 82 -4.47 17.15 -1.60
C THR A 82 -3.25 16.83 -2.47
N ILE A 83 -2.50 15.75 -2.19
CA ILE A 83 -1.29 15.37 -2.92
C ILE A 83 -1.62 14.20 -3.88
N ASN A 84 -2.16 14.50 -5.06
CA ASN A 84 -2.63 13.48 -5.99
C ASN A 84 -1.54 12.82 -6.85
N ASN A 85 -0.41 13.47 -7.09
CA ASN A 85 0.53 13.02 -8.12
C ASN A 85 1.49 11.90 -7.68
N GLU A 86 1.54 11.55 -6.39
CA GLU A 86 2.53 10.62 -5.85
C GLU A 86 1.94 9.68 -4.80
N LEU A 87 0.72 9.17 -5.04
CA LEU A 87 0.01 8.36 -4.05
C LEU A 87 0.81 7.13 -3.60
N VAL A 88 1.54 6.46 -4.51
CA VAL A 88 2.44 5.34 -4.16
C VAL A 88 3.41 5.73 -3.04
N TYR A 89 4.12 6.85 -3.20
CA TYR A 89 5.12 7.30 -2.24
C TYR A 89 4.47 7.71 -0.92
N VAL A 90 3.30 8.36 -0.97
CA VAL A 90 2.55 8.71 0.25
C VAL A 90 2.19 7.45 1.04
N ILE A 91 1.66 6.42 0.38
CA ILE A 91 1.27 5.18 1.06
C ILE A 91 2.48 4.46 1.65
N ILE A 92 3.57 4.35 0.88
CA ILE A 92 4.82 3.72 1.35
C ILE A 92 5.42 4.50 2.53
N ASN A 93 5.46 5.83 2.47
CA ASN A 93 6.01 6.67 3.54
C ASN A 93 5.19 6.52 4.83
N LEU A 94 3.86 6.52 4.74
CA LEU A 94 3.00 6.31 5.90
C LEU A 94 3.21 4.92 6.51
N TYR A 95 3.38 3.89 5.66
CA TYR A 95 3.70 2.54 6.12
C TYR A 95 5.04 2.48 6.85
N GLN A 96 6.08 3.11 6.32
CA GLN A 96 7.40 3.17 6.96
C GLN A 96 7.35 3.90 8.30
N GLN A 97 6.69 5.06 8.36
CA GLN A 97 6.49 5.81 9.61
C GLN A 97 5.77 4.97 10.66
N PHE A 98 4.70 4.26 10.26
CA PHE A 98 3.97 3.37 11.15
C PHE A 98 4.87 2.25 11.71
N LYS A 99 5.70 1.62 10.87
CA LYS A 99 6.64 0.58 11.33
C LYS A 99 7.72 1.12 12.25
N GLU A 100 8.25 2.31 11.99
CA GLU A 100 9.20 2.96 12.89
C GLU A 100 8.59 3.25 14.26
N ASP A 101 7.34 3.71 14.30
CA ASP A 101 6.64 3.99 15.55
C ASP A 101 6.29 2.71 16.31
N GLU A 102 5.87 1.63 15.63
CA GLU A 102 5.69 0.32 16.26
C GLU A 102 6.99 -0.20 16.91
N ILE A 103 8.14 0.01 16.26
CA ILE A 103 9.45 -0.40 16.81
C ILE A 103 9.81 0.41 18.06
N LYS A 104 9.62 1.73 18.05
CA LYS A 104 9.90 2.61 19.21
C LYS A 104 9.04 2.26 20.42
N ASP A 105 7.77 1.91 20.19
CA ASP A 105 6.85 1.50 21.27
C ASP A 105 7.30 0.19 21.94
N ILE A 106 7.83 -0.76 21.15
CA ILE A 106 8.37 -2.03 21.66
C ILE A 106 9.66 -1.81 22.47
N GLU A 107 10.54 -0.92 22.02
CA GLU A 107 11.77 -0.60 22.77
C GLU A 107 11.43 0.08 24.10
N SER A 108 10.47 1.01 24.10
CA SER A 108 10.02 1.72 25.29
C SER A 108 9.43 0.79 26.37
N THR A 109 8.79 -0.31 25.97
CA THR A 109 8.19 -1.29 26.89
C THR A 109 9.17 -2.31 27.46
N LYS A 110 10.37 -2.47 26.88
CA LYS A 110 11.40 -3.40 27.38
C LYS A 110 12.24 -2.82 28.52
N TRP A 111 12.18 -1.51 28.75
CA TRP A 111 12.96 -0.82 29.79
C TRP A 111 12.17 -0.51 31.07
N ILE A 112 10.95 -1.04 31.20
CA ILE A 112 10.09 -0.86 32.39
C ILE A 112 10.10 -2.12 33.26
#